data_AF-A0A1M3BTK9-F1
#
_entry.id   AF-A0A1M3BTK9-F1
#
_cell.length_a   1.000
_cell.length_b   1.000
_cell.length_c   1.000
_cell.angle_alpha   90.00
_cell.angle_beta   90.00
_cell.angle_gamma   90.00
#
_symmetry.space_group_name_H-M   'P 1'
#
loop_
_entity.id
_entity.type
_entity.pdbx_description
1 polymer ?
#
loop_
_entity_poly.entity_id
_entity_poly.type
_entity_poly.pdbx_seq_one_letter_code
_entity_poly.pdbx_strand_id
1 'polypeptide(L)'
;MKTIARSIWQKILWLYDKTHWFTDKEAWGIFRFFAILEAVGWTLLIGAIAYRGLGLPEADSVVSFMGHLHGLGFVLYFLFAFLTARSMGWGIKMIAVAVVAGMPPYGSIVFEQIVGHRRKTKPVYVAPPVGAED
;
A
#
# COMPACT_ATOMS: atom_id res chain seq x y z
N MET A 1 33.85 -0.20 -16.32
CA MET A 1 32.44 0.26 -16.19
C MET A 1 31.43 -0.88 -15.94
N LYS A 2 31.43 -1.98 -16.71
CA LYS A 2 30.48 -3.10 -16.53
C LYS A 2 30.56 -3.83 -15.16
N THR A 3 31.75 -3.88 -14.56
CA THR A 3 32.01 -4.53 -13.26
C THR A 3 31.50 -3.74 -12.06
N ILE A 4 31.62 -2.40 -12.11
CA ILE A 4 31.15 -1.50 -11.04
C ILE A 4 29.62 -1.50 -11.00
N ALA A 5 28.95 -1.40 -12.16
CA ALA A 5 27.50 -1.47 -12.26
C ALA A 5 26.95 -2.82 -11.73
N ARG A 6 27.62 -3.94 -12.04
CA ARG A 6 27.25 -5.27 -11.56
C ARG A 6 27.41 -5.41 -10.03
N SER A 7 28.46 -4.83 -9.45
CA SER A 7 28.70 -4.85 -8.00
C SER A 7 27.65 -4.04 -7.23
N ILE A 8 27.31 -2.84 -7.71
CA ILE A 8 26.24 -2.02 -7.13
C ILE A 8 24.90 -2.75 -7.23
N TRP A 9 24.60 -3.33 -8.40
CA TRP A 9 23.38 -4.10 -8.61
C TRP A 9 23.29 -5.33 -7.69
N GLN A 10 24.40 -6.04 -7.49
CA GLN A 10 24.47 -7.15 -6.53
C GLN A 10 24.23 -6.71 -5.09
N LYS A 11 24.76 -5.55 -4.67
CA LYS A 11 24.50 -5.02 -3.32
C LYS A 11 23.04 -4.59 -3.15
N ILE A 12 22.44 -3.99 -4.17
CA ILE A 12 21.01 -3.65 -4.19
C ILE A 12 20.18 -4.93 -4.11
N LEU A 13 20.50 -5.95 -4.91
CA LEU A 13 19.81 -7.24 -4.87
C LEU A 13 20.01 -7.98 -3.54
N TRP A 14 21.18 -7.84 -2.91
CA TRP A 14 21.45 -8.40 -1.58
C TRP A 14 20.63 -7.71 -0.49
N LEU A 15 20.54 -6.38 -0.51
CA LEU A 15 19.63 -5.63 0.37
C LEU A 15 18.18 -6.03 0.09
N TYR A 16 17.81 -6.16 -1.18
CA TYR A 16 16.48 -6.57 -1.63
C TYR A 16 16.09 -7.97 -1.13
N ASP A 17 17.03 -8.91 -1.09
CA ASP A 17 16.84 -10.26 -0.55
C ASP A 17 16.68 -10.24 0.98
N LYS A 18 17.47 -9.41 1.68
CA LYS A 18 17.36 -9.18 3.13
C LYS A 18 16.10 -8.42 3.56
N THR A 19 15.43 -7.70 2.66
CA THR A 19 14.19 -6.96 2.96
C THR A 19 12.91 -7.79 2.83
N HIS A 20 13.03 -9.11 2.60
CA HIS A 20 11.90 -10.02 2.63
C HIS A 20 11.49 -10.32 4.08
N TRP A 21 10.80 -9.39 4.75
CA TRP A 21 10.50 -9.52 6.19
C TRP A 21 9.21 -10.29 6.50
N PHE A 22 8.29 -10.35 5.56
CA PHE A 22 6.96 -10.93 5.78
C PHE A 22 6.76 -12.16 4.91
N THR A 23 6.01 -13.15 5.40
CA THR A 23 5.41 -14.17 4.54
C THR A 23 4.40 -13.52 3.58
N ASP A 24 4.05 -14.23 2.50
CA ASP A 24 3.06 -13.74 1.52
C ASP A 24 1.69 -13.45 2.18
N LYS A 25 1.30 -14.27 3.17
CA LYS A 25 0.04 -14.12 3.91
C LYS A 25 0.05 -12.89 4.82
N GLU A 26 1.12 -12.68 5.58
CA GLU A 26 1.28 -11.50 6.43
C GLU A 26 1.36 -10.22 5.62
N ALA A 27 2.17 -10.22 4.55
CA ALA A 27 2.31 -9.09 3.64
C ALA A 27 0.97 -8.68 3.05
N TRP A 28 0.17 -9.65 2.61
CA TRP A 28 -1.18 -9.40 2.11
C TRP A 28 -2.10 -8.83 3.18
N GLY A 29 -2.08 -9.37 4.40
CA GLY A 29 -2.89 -8.87 5.51
C GLY A 29 -2.56 -7.41 5.85
N ILE A 30 -1.27 -7.08 5.93
CA ILE A 30 -0.78 -5.73 6.19
C ILE A 30 -1.21 -4.78 5.07
N PHE A 31 -0.94 -5.14 3.81
CA PHE A 31 -1.34 -4.32 2.66
C PHE A 31 -2.85 -4.06 2.64
N ARG A 32 -3.65 -5.12 2.81
CA ARG A 32 -5.12 -5.05 2.81
C ARG A 32 -5.64 -4.17 3.95
N PHE A 33 -5.04 -4.26 5.15
CA PHE A 33 -5.39 -3.39 6.27
C PHE A 33 -5.22 -1.92 5.90
N PHE A 34 -4.06 -1.54 5.35
CA PHE A 34 -3.81 -0.15 4.96
C PHE A 34 -4.64 0.30 3.75
N ALA A 35 -4.96 -0.59 2.81
CA ALA A 35 -5.89 -0.29 1.73
C ALA A 35 -7.29 0.05 2.25
N ILE A 36 -7.77 -0.68 3.26
CA ILE A 36 -9.05 -0.42 3.94
C ILE A 36 -8.97 0.85 4.78
N LEU A 37 -7.91 1.04 5.56
CA LEU A 37 -7.69 2.24 6.36
C LEU A 37 -7.75 3.50 5.49
N GLU A 38 -7.13 3.44 4.31
CA GLU A 38 -7.14 4.54 3.35
C GLU A 38 -8.55 4.85 2.82
N ALA A 39 -9.35 3.83 2.52
CA ALA A 39 -10.74 4.03 2.11
C ALA A 39 -11.62 4.59 3.24
N VAL A 40 -11.34 4.22 4.49
CA VAL A 40 -11.99 4.84 5.66
C VAL A 40 -11.58 6.31 5.76
N GLY A 41 -10.29 6.63 5.54
CA GLY A 41 -9.78 8.01 5.45
C GLY A 41 -10.52 8.85 4.41
N TRP A 42 -10.65 8.34 3.18
CA TRP A 42 -11.46 8.98 2.13
C TRP A 42 -12.91 9.20 2.55
N THR A 43 -13.54 8.20 3.18
CA THR A 43 -14.94 8.30 3.65
C THR A 43 -15.09 9.41 4.69
N LEU A 44 -14.18 9.49 5.65
CA LEU A 44 -14.17 10.54 6.67
C LEU A 44 -13.97 11.93 6.07
N LEU A 45 -13.02 12.07 5.14
CA LEU A 45 -12.75 13.35 4.47
C LEU A 45 -13.92 13.81 3.61
N ILE A 46 -14.51 12.92 2.80
CA ILE A 46 -15.71 13.23 2.00
C ILE A 46 -16.87 13.61 2.92
N GLY A 47 -17.07 12.88 4.01
CA GLY A 47 -18.07 13.21 5.03
C GLY A 47 -17.87 14.60 5.63
N ALA A 48 -16.62 14.98 5.93
CA ALA A 48 -16.29 16.32 6.43
C ALA A 48 -16.54 17.42 5.38
N ILE A 49 -16.20 17.17 4.12
CA ILE A 49 -16.48 18.11 3.02
C ILE A 49 -18.00 18.29 2.85
N ALA A 50 -18.77 17.20 2.93
CA ALA A 50 -20.23 17.26 2.90
C ALA A 50 -20.79 18.02 4.11
N TYR A 51 -20.28 17.76 5.31
CA TYR A 51 -20.62 18.48 6.55
C TYR A 51 -20.41 19.99 6.39
N ARG A 52 -19.29 20.39 5.77
CA ARG A 52 -19.01 21.79 5.42
C ARG A 52 -19.99 22.35 4.39
N GLY A 53 -20.33 21.58 3.36
CA GLY A 53 -21.31 21.96 2.34
C GLY A 53 -22.72 22.21 2.90
N LEU A 54 -23.04 21.62 4.06
CA LEU A 54 -24.30 21.83 4.78
C LEU A 54 -24.31 23.07 5.71
N GLY A 55 -23.19 23.80 5.81
CA GLY A 55 -23.10 25.01 6.65
C GLY A 55 -23.13 24.74 8.15
N LEU A 56 -22.68 23.55 8.58
CA LEU A 56 -22.70 23.14 9.98
C LEU A 56 -21.57 23.80 10.80
N PRO A 57 -21.73 23.98 12.13
CA PRO A 57 -20.74 24.64 12.98
C PRO A 57 -19.36 23.96 12.95
N GLU A 58 -18.28 24.72 13.08
CA GLU A 58 -16.90 24.18 13.12
C GLU A 58 -16.47 23.37 11.90
N ALA A 59 -17.16 23.50 10.76
CA ALA A 59 -16.91 22.70 9.58
C ALA A 59 -15.47 22.75 9.05
N ASP A 60 -14.82 23.92 9.10
CA ASP A 60 -13.42 24.06 8.65
C ASP A 60 -12.47 23.27 9.57
N SER A 61 -12.70 23.29 10.88
CA SER A 61 -11.96 22.50 11.88
C SER A 61 -12.14 21.00 11.63
N VAL A 62 -13.37 20.56 11.35
CA VAL A 62 -13.70 19.15 11.04
C VAL A 62 -13.01 18.69 9.75
N VAL A 63 -13.09 19.48 8.68
CA VAL A 63 -12.40 19.18 7.41
C VAL A 63 -10.89 19.11 7.59
N SER A 64 -10.31 20.04 8.34
CA SER A 64 -8.87 20.03 8.65
C SER A 64 -8.48 18.74 9.36
N PHE A 65 -9.16 18.39 10.45
CA PHE A 65 -8.83 17.19 11.23
C PHE A 65 -9.00 15.90 10.42
N MET A 66 -10.11 15.73 9.69
CA MET A 66 -10.34 14.56 8.85
C MET A 66 -9.37 14.49 7.66
N GLY A 67 -8.96 15.64 7.12
CA GLY A 67 -7.93 15.74 6.10
C GLY A 67 -6.57 15.24 6.58
N HIS A 68 -6.17 15.56 7.82
CA HIS A 68 -4.94 15.03 8.41
C HIS A 68 -4.99 13.52 8.63
N LEU A 69 -6.13 13.00 9.13
CA LEU A 69 -6.31 11.55 9.32
C LEU A 69 -6.25 10.80 7.98
N HIS A 70 -6.93 11.31 6.95
CA HIS A 70 -6.83 10.75 5.60
C HIS A 70 -5.40 10.81 5.07
N GLY A 71 -4.74 11.97 5.15
CA GLY A 71 -3.36 12.13 4.68
C GLY A 71 -2.38 11.16 5.34
N LEU A 72 -2.55 10.87 6.64
CA LEU A 72 -1.78 9.85 7.34
C LEU A 72 -2.07 8.45 6.78
N GLY A 73 -3.35 8.10 6.62
CA GLY A 73 -3.77 6.84 5.98
C GLY A 73 -3.17 6.65 4.59
N PHE A 74 -3.14 7.73 3.80
CA PHE A 74 -2.66 7.73 2.42
C PHE A 74 -1.15 7.47 2.33
N VAL A 75 -0.37 8.13 3.20
CA VAL A 75 1.08 7.89 3.30
C VAL A 75 1.36 6.47 3.78
N LEU A 76 0.62 5.98 4.77
CA LEU A 76 0.78 4.61 5.28
C LEU A 76 0.42 3.57 4.21
N TYR A 77 -0.64 3.79 3.43
CA TYR A 77 -0.97 2.94 2.28
C TYR A 77 0.19 2.82 1.30
N PHE A 78 0.81 3.94 0.90
CA PHE A 78 1.96 3.89 0.00
C PHE A 78 3.17 3.20 0.64
N LEU A 79 3.51 3.58 1.87
CA LEU A 79 4.62 2.96 2.61
C LEU A 79 4.46 1.43 2.62
N PHE A 80 3.30 0.93 3.03
CA PHE A 80 3.06 -0.51 3.11
C PHE A 80 2.88 -1.17 1.75
N ALA A 81 2.41 -0.47 0.71
CA ALA A 81 2.47 -0.99 -0.66
C ALA A 81 3.92 -1.26 -1.10
N PHE A 82 4.88 -0.39 -0.76
CA PHE A 82 6.30 -0.61 -1.04
C PHE A 82 6.90 -1.73 -0.16
N LEU A 83 6.63 -1.71 1.15
CA LEU A 83 7.21 -2.68 2.08
C LEU A 83 6.73 -4.11 1.83
N THR A 84 5.46 -4.29 1.45
CA THR A 84 4.86 -5.61 1.22
C THR A 84 5.05 -6.10 -0.21
N ALA A 85 5.38 -5.21 -1.16
CA ALA A 85 5.54 -5.56 -2.58
C ALA A 85 6.49 -6.74 -2.81
N ARG A 86 7.60 -6.80 -2.08
CA ARG A 86 8.60 -7.86 -2.23
C ARG A 86 8.03 -9.24 -1.86
N SER A 87 7.37 -9.34 -0.71
CA SER A 87 6.76 -10.57 -0.21
C SER A 87 5.61 -11.07 -1.08
N MET A 88 4.99 -10.17 -1.85
CA MET A 88 3.93 -10.49 -2.81
C MET A 88 4.42 -10.66 -4.25
N GLY A 89 5.74 -10.58 -4.50
CA GLY A 89 6.33 -10.73 -5.83
C GLY A 89 5.99 -9.60 -6.81
N TRP A 90 5.64 -8.42 -6.30
CA TRP A 90 5.29 -7.27 -7.12
C TRP A 90 6.52 -6.61 -7.73
N GLY A 91 6.53 -6.49 -9.05
CA GLY A 91 7.48 -5.66 -9.78
C GLY A 91 7.09 -4.18 -9.78
N ILE A 92 7.98 -3.33 -10.30
CA ILE A 92 7.80 -1.86 -10.36
C ILE A 92 6.46 -1.44 -10.98
N LYS A 93 5.98 -2.15 -12.00
CA LYS A 93 4.70 -1.88 -12.66
C LYS A 93 3.52 -2.01 -11.69
N MET A 94 3.51 -3.06 -10.87
CA MET A 94 2.40 -3.31 -9.94
C MET A 94 2.38 -2.28 -8.81
N ILE A 95 3.56 -1.87 -8.34
CA ILE A 95 3.74 -0.78 -7.38
C ILE A 95 3.23 0.54 -7.96
N ALA A 96 3.61 0.87 -9.20
CA ALA A 96 3.13 2.10 -9.86
C ALA A 96 1.60 2.12 -9.97
N VAL A 97 0.98 1.00 -10.34
CA VAL A 97 -0.48 0.87 -10.39
C VAL A 97 -1.09 1.00 -8.99
N ALA A 98 -0.48 0.45 -7.94
CA ALA A 98 -0.95 0.62 -6.56
C ALA A 98 -0.94 2.11 -6.14
N VAL A 99 0.15 2.82 -6.44
CA VAL A 99 0.27 4.26 -6.13
C VAL A 99 -0.78 5.08 -6.86
N VAL A 100 -0.93 4.87 -8.17
CA VAL A 100 -1.96 5.57 -8.96
C VAL A 100 -3.36 5.22 -8.48
N ALA A 101 -3.60 3.97 -8.09
CA ALA A 101 -4.90 3.54 -7.56
C ALA A 101 -5.20 4.13 -6.18
N GLY A 102 -4.20 4.46 -5.36
CA GLY A 102 -4.42 5.15 -4.08
C GLY A 102 -4.87 6.60 -4.21
N MET A 103 -4.58 7.26 -5.34
CA MET A 103 -4.89 8.68 -5.55
C MET A 103 -6.40 9.01 -5.62
N PRO A 104 -7.24 8.28 -6.37
CA PRO A 104 -8.68 8.53 -6.37
C PRO A 104 -9.36 7.93 -5.13
N PRO A 105 -10.51 8.50 -4.70
CA PRO A 105 -11.32 7.92 -3.64
C PRO A 105 -11.65 6.45 -3.89
N TYR A 106 -11.47 5.62 -2.86
CA TYR A 106 -11.72 4.17 -2.88
C TYR A 106 -10.89 3.36 -3.89
N GLY A 107 -9.96 3.95 -4.62
CA GLY A 107 -9.16 3.22 -5.60
C GLY A 107 -8.23 2.19 -4.95
N SER A 108 -7.80 2.42 -3.70
CA SER A 108 -7.06 1.44 -2.88
C SER A 108 -7.83 0.11 -2.73
N ILE A 109 -9.16 0.17 -2.55
CA ILE A 109 -10.04 -1.00 -2.40
C ILE A 109 -10.24 -1.70 -3.75
N VAL A 110 -10.50 -0.95 -4.81
CA VAL A 110 -10.65 -1.55 -6.15
C VAL A 110 -9.39 -2.32 -6.52
N PHE A 111 -8.23 -1.72 -6.30
CA PHE A 111 -6.94 -2.36 -6.52
C PHE A 111 -6.75 -3.59 -5.62
N GLU A 112 -7.03 -3.47 -4.32
CA GLU A 112 -6.98 -4.58 -3.37
C GLU A 112 -7.86 -5.76 -3.83
N GLN A 113 -9.10 -5.51 -4.22
CA GLN A 113 -10.02 -6.56 -4.67
C GLN A 113 -9.53 -7.25 -5.95
N ILE A 114 -9.06 -6.47 -6.94
CA ILE A 114 -8.51 -7.01 -8.19
C ILE A 114 -7.29 -7.88 -7.91
N VAL A 115 -6.36 -7.41 -7.08
CA VAL A 115 -5.16 -8.16 -6.74
C VAL A 115 -5.49 -9.37 -5.88
N GLY A 116 -6.41 -9.25 -4.93
CA GLY A 116 -6.90 -10.37 -4.12
C GLY A 116 -7.53 -11.47 -4.97
N HIS A 117 -8.28 -11.09 -6.01
CA HIS A 117 -8.80 -12.05 -6.99
C HIS A 117 -7.68 -12.70 -7.83
N ARG A 118 -6.69 -11.92 -8.30
CA ARG A 118 -5.53 -12.44 -9.04
C ARG A 118 -4.71 -13.41 -8.21
N ARG A 119 -4.51 -13.14 -6.92
CA ARG A 119 -3.77 -14.01 -5.98
C ARG A 119 -4.43 -15.37 -5.81
N LYS A 120 -5.77 -15.44 -5.84
CA LYS A 120 -6.53 -16.69 -5.78
C LYS A 120 -6.47 -17.49 -7.09
N THR A 121 -6.47 -16.81 -8.24
CA THR A 121 -6.56 -17.45 -9.56
C THR A 121 -5.19 -17.77 -10.18
N LYS A 122 -4.17 -16.96 -9.88
CA LYS A 122 -2.81 -17.08 -10.38
C LYS A 122 -1.82 -16.72 -9.26
N PRO A 123 -1.65 -17.60 -8.25
CA PRO A 123 -0.74 -17.33 -7.15
C PRO A 123 0.69 -17.19 -7.66
N VAL A 124 1.38 -16.16 -7.17
CA VAL A 124 2.81 -15.98 -7.38
C VAL A 124 3.52 -16.61 -6.19
N TYR A 125 4.36 -17.61 -6.44
CA TYR A 125 5.17 -18.19 -5.38
C TYR A 125 6.37 -17.28 -5.10
N VAL A 126 6.52 -16.90 -3.84
CA VAL A 126 7.70 -16.21 -3.31
C VAL A 126 8.17 -17.04 -2.11
N ALA A 127 9.44 -17.44 -2.11
CA ALA A 127 10.00 -18.23 -1.01
C ALA A 127 9.95 -17.41 0.29
N PRO A 128 9.51 -18.01 1.42
CA PRO A 128 9.39 -17.31 2.69
C PRO A 128 10.75 -16.82 3.22
N PRO A 129 10.77 -15.83 4.14
CA PRO A 129 11.99 -15.40 4.80
C PRO A 129 12.71 -16.58 5.47
N VAL A 130 14.05 -16.54 5.50
CA VAL A 130 14.84 -17.54 6.24
C VAL A 130 14.43 -17.53 7.72
N GLY A 131 13.91 -18.66 8.21
CA GLY A 131 13.45 -18.82 9.59
C GLY A 131 11.98 -18.48 9.84
N ALA A 132 11.19 -18.17 8.80
CA ALA A 132 9.74 -18.15 8.91
C ALA A 132 9.20 -19.60 8.83
N GLU A 133 8.30 -19.95 9.75
CA GLU A 133 7.55 -21.21 9.69
C GLU A 133 6.24 -20.99 8.90
N ASP A 134 5.82 -21.99 8.12
CA ASP A 134 4.70 -21.93 7.16
C ASP A 134 3.31 -21.90 7.80
#